data_AF-A0A1I5UWQ3-F1
#
_entry.id   AF-A0A1I5UWQ3-F1
#
_cell.length_a   1.000
_cell.length_b   1.000
_cell.length_c   1.000
_cell.angle_alpha   90.00
_cell.angle_beta   90.00
_cell.angle_gamma   90.00
#
_symmetry.space_group_name_H-M   'P 1'
#
loop_
_entity.id
_entity.type
_entity.pdbx_description
1 polymer ?
#
loop_
_entity_poly.entity_id
_entity_poly.type
_entity_poly.pdbx_seq_one_letter_code
_entity_poly.pdbx_strand_id
1 'polypeptide(L)'
;MSGWGRLRSAWRRLERGHDALFVARWRQGLRREARRREDTLRALVLLESLGVDNPVAYETLDLVPYLVADLHAWHRRMGRESFGDPGVCC
;
A
#
# COMPACT_ATOMS: atom_id res chain seq x y z
N MET A 1 26.69 44.89 1.13
CA MET A 1 25.81 43.69 1.03
C MET A 1 26.11 42.96 -0.27
N SER A 2 26.94 41.91 -0.18
CA SER A 2 27.51 41.20 -1.34
C SER A 2 26.44 40.53 -2.20
N GLY A 3 26.48 40.76 -3.52
CA GLY A 3 25.55 40.16 -4.48
C GLY A 3 25.54 38.63 -4.47
N TRP A 4 26.60 38.02 -3.95
CA TRP A 4 26.78 36.58 -3.80
C TRP A 4 25.75 35.91 -2.86
N GLY A 5 25.34 36.59 -1.78
CA GLY A 5 24.31 36.08 -0.88
C GLY A 5 22.91 36.03 -1.51
N ARG A 6 22.61 36.99 -2.40
CA ARG A 6 21.35 37.02 -3.16
C ARG A 6 21.31 35.95 -4.25
N LEU A 7 22.44 35.70 -4.92
CA LEU A 7 22.54 34.62 -5.90
C LEU A 7 22.32 33.24 -5.25
N ARG A 8 22.95 33.01 -4.09
CA ARG A 8 22.81 31.73 -3.35
C ARG A 8 21.39 31.50 -2.84
N SER A 9 20.69 32.54 -2.39
CA SER A 9 19.30 32.42 -1.93
C SER A 9 18.31 32.22 -3.09
N ALA A 10 18.55 32.87 -4.24
CA ALA A 10 17.79 32.66 -5.47
C ALA A 10 17.97 31.23 -6.00
N TRP A 11 19.20 30.69 -5.98
CA TRP A 11 19.49 29.32 -6.40
C TRP A 11 18.76 28.27 -5.55
N ARG A 12 18.79 28.42 -4.22
CA ARG A 12 18.03 27.53 -3.31
C ARG A 12 16.51 27.61 -3.48
N ARG A 13 15.99 28.77 -3.92
CA ARG A 13 14.57 28.92 -4.26
C ARG A 13 14.23 28.15 -5.55
N LEU A 14 15.11 28.19 -6.54
CA LEU A 14 14.99 27.40 -7.76
C LEU A 14 15.04 25.89 -7.49
N GLU A 15 16.00 25.41 -6.69
CA GLU A 15 16.08 24.00 -6.28
C GLU A 15 14.80 23.51 -5.61
N ARG A 16 14.26 24.27 -4.64
CA ARG A 16 13.00 23.91 -3.97
C ARG A 16 11.80 23.90 -4.92
N GLY A 17 11.76 24.84 -5.87
CA GLY A 17 10.71 24.87 -6.89
C GLY A 17 10.80 23.67 -7.83
N HIS A 18 12.02 23.30 -8.22
CA HIS A 18 12.30 22.12 -9.04
C HIS A 18 11.87 20.84 -8.32
N ASP A 19 12.34 20.60 -7.09
CA ASP A 19 11.94 19.43 -6.30
C ASP A 19 10.42 19.35 -6.09
N ALA A 20 9.78 20.49 -5.82
CA ALA A 20 8.32 20.53 -5.66
C ALA A 20 7.60 20.10 -6.96
N LEU A 21 8.05 20.56 -8.12
CA LEU A 21 7.46 20.19 -9.42
C LEU A 21 7.67 18.70 -9.76
N PHE A 22 8.87 18.19 -9.53
CA PHE A 22 9.20 16.79 -9.83
C PHE A 22 8.47 15.82 -8.89
N VAL A 23 8.40 16.13 -7.59
CA VAL A 23 7.74 15.28 -6.58
C VAL A 23 6.21 15.40 -6.64
N ALA A 24 5.66 16.57 -6.96
CA ALA A 24 4.20 16.77 -7.00
C ALA A 24 3.49 15.84 -7.99
N ARG A 25 4.09 15.59 -9.16
CA ARG A 25 3.54 14.67 -10.17
C ARG A 25 3.44 13.24 -9.63
N TRP A 26 4.45 12.78 -8.89
CA TRP A 26 4.47 11.45 -8.30
C TRP A 26 3.46 11.29 -7.16
N ARG A 27 3.28 12.33 -6.33
CA ARG A 27 2.29 12.32 -5.23
C ARG A 27 0.87 12.09 -5.71
N GLN A 28 0.50 12.65 -6.86
CA GLN A 28 -0.83 12.42 -7.44
C GLN A 28 -0.99 10.97 -7.90
N GLY A 29 0.05 10.37 -8.49
CA GLY A 29 0.08 8.94 -8.86
C GLY A 29 -0.10 8.04 -7.65
N LEU A 30 0.70 8.26 -6.60
CA LEU A 30 0.62 7.50 -5.35
C LEU A 30 -0.76 7.60 -4.68
N ARG A 31 -1.37 8.80 -4.64
CA ARG A 31 -2.72 8.98 -4.08
C ARG A 31 -3.79 8.28 -4.90
N ARG A 32 -3.61 8.15 -6.22
CA ARG A 32 -4.53 7.38 -7.07
C ARG A 32 -4.39 5.89 -6.78
N GLU A 33 -3.17 5.40 -6.66
CA GLU A 33 -2.90 3.99 -6.36
C GLU A 33 -3.40 3.59 -4.97
N ALA A 34 -3.17 4.43 -3.96
CA ALA A 34 -3.70 4.22 -2.61
C ALA A 34 -5.22 4.13 -2.59
N ARG A 35 -5.91 5.03 -3.32
CA ARG A 35 -7.38 4.98 -3.47
C ARG A 35 -7.85 3.72 -4.17
N ARG A 36 -7.20 3.29 -5.26
CA ARG A 36 -7.56 2.04 -5.94
C ARG A 36 -7.48 0.84 -5.00
N ARG A 37 -6.41 0.72 -4.21
CA ARG A 37 -6.26 -0.38 -3.24
C ARG A 37 -7.34 -0.34 -2.18
N GLU A 38 -7.68 0.83 -1.68
CA GLU A 38 -8.75 1.01 -0.70
C GLU A 38 -10.13 0.68 -1.27
N ASP A 39 -10.41 1.09 -2.51
CA ASP A 39 -11.67 0.79 -3.21
C ASP A 39 -11.79 -0.71 -3.51
N THR A 40 -10.70 -1.38 -3.90
CA THR A 40 -10.66 -2.84 -4.04
C THR A 40 -10.96 -3.54 -2.71
N LEU A 41 -10.34 -3.10 -1.61
CA LEU A 41 -10.61 -3.65 -0.29
C LEU A 41 -12.08 -3.47 0.11
N ARG A 42 -12.64 -2.26 -0.08
CA ARG A 42 -14.06 -1.98 0.18
C ARG A 42 -14.97 -2.87 -0.65
N ALA A 43 -14.67 -3.04 -1.94
CA ALA A 43 -15.46 -3.89 -2.84
C ALA A 43 -15.46 -5.34 -2.34
N LEU A 44 -14.31 -5.90 -1.94
CA LEU A 44 -14.22 -7.26 -1.39
C LEU A 44 -15.03 -7.41 -0.10
N VAL A 45 -14.97 -6.43 0.82
CA VAL A 45 -15.76 -6.45 2.07
C VAL A 45 -17.27 -6.34 1.79
N LEU A 46 -17.65 -5.55 0.79
CA LEU A 46 -19.05 -5.43 0.37
C LEU A 46 -19.58 -6.72 -0.26
N LEU A 47 -18.78 -7.38 -1.11
CA LEU A 47 -19.12 -8.69 -1.67
C LEU A 47 -19.37 -9.71 -0.56
N GLU A 48 -18.47 -9.77 0.43
CA GLU A 48 -18.63 -10.63 1.60
C GLU A 48 -19.92 -10.30 2.38
N SER A 49 -20.20 -9.03 2.63
CA SER A 49 -21.42 -8.59 3.33
C SER A 49 -22.70 -8.94 2.59
N LEU A 50 -22.64 -9.03 1.25
CA LEU A 50 -23.73 -9.42 0.38
C LEU A 50 -23.83 -10.94 0.18
N GLY A 51 -22.87 -11.71 0.72
CA GLY A 51 -22.76 -13.16 0.50
C GLY A 51 -22.40 -13.54 -0.93
N VAL A 52 -21.78 -12.62 -1.69
CA VAL A 52 -21.30 -12.88 -3.05
C VAL A 52 -19.87 -13.37 -2.96
N ASP A 53 -19.64 -14.59 -3.46
CA ASP A 53 -18.30 -15.17 -3.50
C ASP A 53 -17.33 -14.28 -4.28
N ASN A 54 -16.07 -14.25 -3.83
CA ASN A 54 -15.03 -13.49 -4.50
C ASN A 54 -14.80 -14.05 -5.91
N PRO A 55 -14.92 -13.22 -6.98
CA PRO A 55 -14.86 -13.69 -8.36
C PRO A 55 -13.51 -14.29 -8.77
N VAL A 56 -12.45 -14.03 -7.99
CA VAL A 56 -11.10 -14.54 -8.25
C VAL A 56 -10.74 -15.73 -7.35
N ALA A 57 -11.63 -16.14 -6.44
CA ALA A 57 -11.35 -17.21 -5.49
C ALA A 57 -11.02 -18.54 -6.19
N TYR A 58 -11.81 -18.92 -7.21
CA TYR A 58 -11.61 -20.16 -7.95
C TYR A 58 -10.29 -20.15 -8.76
N GLU A 59 -10.00 -19.04 -9.43
CA GLU A 59 -8.78 -18.88 -10.25
C GLU A 59 -7.49 -18.79 -9.42
N THR A 60 -7.61 -18.54 -8.11
CA THR A 60 -6.46 -18.37 -7.22
C THR A 60 -6.27 -19.53 -6.24
N LEU A 61 -7.00 -20.64 -6.43
CA LEU A 61 -6.85 -21.84 -5.60
C LEU A 61 -5.41 -22.38 -5.59
N ASP A 62 -4.71 -22.34 -6.71
CA ASP A 62 -3.31 -22.77 -6.81
C ASP A 62 -2.34 -21.89 -6.02
N LEU A 63 -2.75 -20.66 -5.69
CA LEU A 63 -1.95 -19.72 -4.90
C LEU A 63 -2.13 -19.91 -3.39
N VAL A 64 -3.15 -20.66 -2.96
CA VAL A 64 -3.48 -20.89 -1.54
C VAL A 64 -2.27 -21.36 -0.73
N PRO A 65 -1.43 -22.32 -1.18
CA PRO A 65 -0.26 -22.75 -0.42
C PRO A 65 0.74 -21.62 -0.12
N TYR A 66 0.94 -20.70 -1.07
CA TYR A 66 1.85 -19.57 -0.91
C TYR A 66 1.26 -18.50 0.02
N LEU A 67 -0.05 -18.23 -0.12
CA LEU A 67 -0.76 -17.28 0.72
C LEU A 67 -0.79 -17.72 2.19
N VAL A 68 -0.93 -19.03 2.45
CA VAL A 68 -0.87 -19.60 3.81
C VAL A 68 0.51 -19.39 4.43
N ALA A 69 1.60 -19.58 3.68
CA ALA A 69 2.96 -19.35 4.18
C ALA A 69 3.20 -17.87 4.54
N ASP A 70 2.71 -16.94 3.71
CA ASP A 70 2.82 -15.50 3.97
C ASP A 70 1.96 -15.06 5.16
N LEU A 71 0.74 -15.60 5.28
CA LEU A 71 -0.14 -15.40 6.43
C LEU A 71 0.52 -15.90 7.71
N HIS A 72 1.21 -17.05 7.65
CA HIS A 72 1.97 -17.59 8.75
C HIS A 72 3.06 -16.61 9.23
N ALA A 73 3.89 -16.14 8.29
CA ALA A 73 4.95 -15.19 8.59
C ALA A 73 4.41 -13.86 9.13
N TRP A 74 3.26 -13.40 8.63
CA TRP A 74 2.62 -12.17 9.07
C TRP A 74 2.06 -12.28 10.48
N HIS A 75 1.27 -13.31 10.80
CA HIS A 75 0.66 -13.41 12.13
C HIS A 75 1.71 -13.61 13.23
N ARG A 76 2.81 -14.29 12.92
CA ARG A 76 3.97 -14.39 13.81
C ARG A 76 4.56 -13.02 14.16
N ARG A 77 4.63 -12.08 13.20
CA ARG A 77 5.05 -10.69 13.48
C ARG A 77 4.04 -9.92 14.32
N MET A 78 2.76 -10.28 14.22
CA MET A 78 1.69 -9.71 15.04
C MET A 78 1.67 -10.27 16.47
N GLY A 79 2.56 -11.22 16.80
CA GLY A 79 2.71 -11.77 18.15
C GLY A 79 1.56 -12.69 18.59
N ARG A 80 0.78 -13.23 17.65
CA ARG A 80 -0.27 -14.21 17.95
C ARG A 80 0.32 -15.62 17.95
N GLU A 81 0.06 -16.39 19.02
CA GLU A 81 0.57 -17.76 19.18
C GLU A 81 -0.23 -18.80 18.37
N SER A 82 -1.50 -18.53 18.08
CA SER A 82 -2.35 -19.38 17.25
C SER A 82 -3.45 -18.61 16.54
N PHE A 83 -3.98 -19.19 15.47
CA PHE A 83 -5.13 -18.68 14.72
C PHE A 83 -6.47 -19.15 15.30
N GLY A 84 -6.62 -19.20 16.63
CA GLY A 84 -7.91 -19.35 17.32
C GLY A 84 -8.66 -20.69 17.17
N ASP A 85 -8.42 -21.48 16.11
CA ASP A 85 -9.14 -22.72 15.81
C ASP A 85 -8.18 -23.95 15.82
N PRO A 86 -8.52 -25.03 16.56
CA PRO A 86 -7.69 -26.23 16.64
C PRO A 86 -7.80 -27.06 15.35
N GLY A 87 -7.07 -26.66 14.31
CA GLY A 87 -7.04 -27.38 13.04
C GLY A 87 -6.40 -26.61 11.89
N VAL A 88 -6.40 -25.28 11.97
CA VAL A 88 -5.61 -24.43 11.07
C VAL A 88 -4.17 -24.41 11.57
N CYS A 89 -3.27 -24.98 10.78
CA CYS A 89 -1.84 -24.92 11.06
C CYS A 89 -1.41 -23.48 11.33
N CYS A 90 -0.65 -23.31 12.42
CA CYS A 90 0.55 -22.50 12.37
C CYS A 90 1.43 -23.13 11.29
#